data_AF-A0AAN8M241-F1
#
_entry.id   AF-A0AAN8M241-F1
#
_cell.length_a   1.000
_cell.length_b   1.000
_cell.length_c   1.000
_cell.angle_alpha   90.00
_cell.angle_beta   90.00
_cell.angle_gamma   90.00
#
_symmetry.space_group_name_H-M   'P 1'
#
loop_
_entity.id
_entity.type
_entity.pdbx_description
1 polymer ?
#
loop_
_entity_poly.entity_id
_entity_poly.type
_entity_poly.pdbx_seq_one_letter_code
_entity_poly.pdbx_strand_id
1 'polypeptide(L)'
;MTDSMAPHPRRDYVVLRWWCRDLLQGLCLLVSSSVDHDNVHLEAGLRAVLLTSRVLIEPSGIDRSRLTQYCRADLRGQSPEWYCKVFGHLCAVEVARIRGSFPVLSARETETKL
;
A
#
# COMPACT_ATOMS: atom_id res chain seq x y z
N MET A 1 5.19 3.38 1.59
CA MET A 1 5.71 4.25 0.51
C MET A 1 7.17 4.55 0.80
N THR A 2 8.06 4.10 -0.08
CA THR A 2 9.51 4.14 0.09
C THR A 2 10.06 5.57 0.12
N ASP A 3 11.09 5.78 0.94
CA ASP A 3 11.88 7.01 0.94
C ASP A 3 12.46 7.24 -0.47
N SER A 4 12.43 8.47 -0.96
CA SER A 4 12.93 8.70 -2.31
C SER A 4 14.45 8.75 -2.34
N MET A 5 15.01 8.15 -3.39
CA MET A 5 16.47 8.07 -3.55
C MET A 5 17.04 9.46 -3.83
N ALA A 6 18.18 9.75 -3.22
CA ALA A 6 18.93 10.98 -3.45
C ALA A 6 19.09 11.25 -4.96
N PRO A 7 18.95 12.51 -5.42
CA PRO A 7 18.86 13.75 -4.63
C PRO A 7 17.42 14.18 -4.28
N HIS A 8 16.41 13.33 -4.45
CA HIS A 8 15.02 13.76 -4.31
C HIS A 8 14.64 14.03 -2.84
N PRO A 9 13.93 15.13 -2.55
CA PRO A 9 13.50 15.45 -1.20
C PRO A 9 12.54 14.37 -0.67
N ARG A 10 12.60 14.15 0.65
CA ARG A 10 11.68 13.24 1.34
C ARG A 10 10.23 13.66 1.16
N ARG A 11 9.34 12.67 1.15
CA ARG A 11 7.89 12.87 0.98
C ARG A 11 7.17 12.55 2.27
N ASP A 12 6.47 13.54 2.78
CA ASP A 12 5.63 13.45 3.97
C ASP A 12 4.16 13.26 3.57
N TYR A 13 3.40 12.55 4.41
CA TYR A 13 1.99 12.25 4.18
C TYR A 13 1.19 12.44 5.47
N VAL A 14 0.19 13.31 5.42
CA VAL A 14 -0.84 13.40 6.45
C VAL A 14 -2.11 12.81 5.86
N VAL A 15 -2.55 11.68 6.41
CA VAL A 15 -3.66 10.89 5.88
C VAL A 15 -4.64 10.50 6.97
N LEU A 16 -5.93 10.66 6.66
CA LEU A 16 -6.98 10.00 7.39
C LEU A 16 -7.06 8.55 6.90
N ARG A 17 -7.13 7.61 7.85
CA ARG A 17 -7.24 6.19 7.56
C ARG A 17 -8.45 5.61 8.26
N TRP A 18 -9.17 4.77 7.54
CA TRP A 18 -10.30 4.03 8.07
C TRP A 18 -10.23 2.60 7.57
N TRP A 19 -10.57 1.65 8.43
CA TRP A 19 -10.59 0.24 8.08
C TRP A 19 -11.89 -0.42 8.51
N CYS A 20 -12.25 -1.47 7.79
CA CYS A 20 -13.37 -2.33 8.12
C CYS A 20 -12.98 -3.78 7.86
N ARG A 21 -13.48 -4.67 8.73
CA ARG A 21 -13.27 -6.12 8.67
C ARG A 21 -14.61 -6.80 8.49
N ASP A 22 -14.56 -8.07 8.08
CA ASP A 22 -15.72 -8.96 8.00
C ASP A 22 -16.85 -8.39 7.13
N LEU A 23 -16.47 -7.75 6.02
CA LEU A 23 -17.38 -7.39 4.94
C LEU A 23 -17.83 -8.66 4.20
N LEU A 24 -18.52 -8.49 3.07
CA LEU A 24 -18.97 -9.57 2.19
C LEU A 24 -17.91 -10.66 2.05
N GLN A 25 -18.24 -11.88 2.49
CA GLN A 25 -17.38 -13.07 2.39
C GLN A 25 -16.02 -12.95 3.10
N GLY A 26 -15.93 -12.24 4.23
CA GLY A 26 -14.69 -12.13 5.01
C GLY A 26 -13.67 -11.13 4.45
N LEU A 27 -14.13 -10.26 3.55
CA LEU A 27 -13.35 -9.18 3.00
C LEU A 27 -12.93 -8.17 4.09
N CYS A 28 -11.68 -7.70 4.01
CA CYS A 28 -11.20 -6.55 4.77
C CYS A 28 -10.86 -5.39 3.83
N LEU A 29 -11.15 -4.16 4.25
CA LEU A 29 -10.91 -2.93 3.50
C LEU A 29 -10.17 -1.91 4.36
N LEU A 30 -9.12 -1.31 3.81
CA LEU A 30 -8.46 -0.13 4.36
C LEU A 30 -8.54 1.00 3.32
N VAL A 31 -9.06 2.15 3.72
CA VAL A 31 -9.12 3.35 2.90
C VAL A 31 -8.25 4.42 3.53
N SER A 32 -7.51 5.15 2.70
CA SER A 32 -6.69 6.28 3.11
C SER A 32 -6.81 7.43 2.12
N SER A 33 -6.87 8.65 2.63
CA SER A 33 -6.87 9.88 1.83
C SER A 33 -6.10 10.95 2.58
N SER A 34 -5.40 11.82 1.84
CA SER A 34 -4.76 12.98 2.43
C SER A 34 -5.78 13.93 3.04
N VAL A 35 -5.41 14.52 4.18
CA VAL A 35 -6.17 15.53 4.89
C VAL A 35 -5.23 16.63 5.36
N ASP A 36 -5.75 17.83 5.50
CA ASP A 36 -5.06 18.93 6.15
C ASP A 36 -5.34 18.89 7.65
N HIS A 37 -4.29 19.08 8.46
CA HIS A 37 -4.41 19.12 9.92
C HIS A 37 -3.50 20.19 10.48
N ASP A 38 -4.09 21.19 11.15
CA ASP A 38 -3.40 22.41 11.59
C ASP A 38 -2.23 22.14 12.56
N ASN A 39 -2.27 21.02 13.29
CA ASN A 39 -1.22 20.64 14.23
C ASN A 39 -0.02 19.94 13.57
N VAL A 40 -0.05 19.70 12.25
CA VAL A 40 0.99 18.93 11.54
C VAL A 40 1.60 19.75 10.41
N HIS A 41 2.63 20.51 10.78
CA HIS A 41 3.43 21.28 9.83
C HIS A 41 4.50 20.41 9.15
N LEU A 42 4.85 20.77 7.92
CA LEU A 42 5.92 20.12 7.17
C LEU A 42 7.26 20.67 7.63
N GLU A 43 8.04 19.88 8.37
CA GLU A 43 9.36 20.32 8.85
C GLU A 43 10.43 20.34 7.73
N ALA A 44 10.39 19.37 6.81
CA ALA A 44 11.31 19.29 5.68
C ALA A 44 10.75 18.44 4.54
N GLY A 45 11.19 18.71 3.30
CA GLY A 45 10.83 17.92 2.12
C GLY A 45 9.56 18.42 1.42
N LEU A 46 8.76 17.49 0.90
CA LEU A 46 7.52 17.78 0.16
C LEU A 46 6.33 17.05 0.80
N ARG A 47 5.21 17.75 0.99
CA ARG A 47 3.94 17.12 1.36
C ARG A 47 3.32 16.49 0.10
N ALA A 48 3.33 15.17 0.04
CA ALA A 48 2.65 14.42 -1.01
C ALA A 48 1.15 14.33 -0.72
N VAL A 49 0.36 14.23 -1.78
CA VAL A 49 -1.11 14.16 -1.71
C VAL A 49 -1.57 12.78 -2.14
N LEU A 50 -2.04 11.98 -1.19
CA LEU A 50 -2.71 10.72 -1.45
C LEU A 50 -4.18 10.99 -1.76
N LEU A 51 -4.50 11.19 -3.05
CA LEU A 51 -5.87 11.43 -3.50
C LEU A 51 -6.80 10.28 -3.10
N THR A 52 -6.32 9.05 -3.20
CA THR A 52 -7.03 7.87 -2.72
C THR A 52 -6.08 6.69 -2.64
N SER A 53 -6.17 5.95 -1.54
CA SER A 53 -5.60 4.62 -1.45
C SER A 53 -6.62 3.68 -0.84
N ARG A 54 -6.82 2.54 -1.48
CA ARG A 54 -7.71 1.48 -1.03
C ARG A 54 -6.94 0.17 -1.09
N VAL A 55 -6.90 -0.54 0.03
CA VAL A 55 -6.34 -1.88 0.12
C VAL A 55 -7.49 -2.83 0.43
N LEU A 56 -7.73 -3.73 -0.51
CA LEU A 56 -8.73 -4.77 -0.43
C LEU A 56 -8.01 -6.08 -0.10
N ILE A 57 -8.47 -6.78 0.94
CA ILE A 57 -7.89 -8.06 1.37
C ILE A 57 -9.01 -9.08 1.37
N GLU A 58 -8.97 -9.97 0.39
CA GLU A 58 -9.97 -11.03 0.19
C GLU A 58 -9.40 -12.37 0.64
N PRO A 59 -10.19 -13.24 1.30
CA PRO A 59 -9.77 -14.61 1.51
C PRO A 59 -9.61 -15.32 0.16
N SER A 60 -8.54 -16.10 0.01
CA SER A 60 -8.19 -16.76 -1.26
C SER A 60 -7.57 -18.13 -0.98
N GLY A 61 -8.40 -19.09 -0.57
CA GLY A 61 -7.97 -20.44 -0.21
C GLY A 61 -7.55 -20.56 1.26
N ILE A 62 -7.06 -21.75 1.64
CA ILE A 62 -6.64 -22.04 3.01
C ILE A 62 -5.42 -21.19 3.36
N ASP A 63 -5.53 -20.42 4.44
CA ASP A 63 -4.50 -19.55 5.02
C ASP A 63 -3.84 -18.57 4.03
N ARG A 64 -4.58 -18.18 2.99
CA ARG A 64 -4.10 -17.27 1.96
C ARG A 64 -5.09 -16.14 1.76
N SER A 65 -4.55 -14.98 1.44
CA SER A 65 -5.35 -13.79 1.13
C SER A 65 -4.83 -13.16 -0.15
N ARG A 66 -5.76 -12.65 -0.96
CA ARG A 66 -5.46 -11.82 -2.11
C ARG A 66 -5.53 -10.36 -1.68
N LEU A 67 -4.42 -9.66 -1.81
CA LEU A 67 -4.33 -8.23 -1.54
C LEU A 67 -4.36 -7.46 -2.87
N THR A 68 -5.35 -6.57 -3.02
CA THR A 68 -5.46 -5.65 -4.16
C THR A 68 -5.32 -4.22 -3.67
N GLN A 69 -4.33 -3.51 -4.17
CA GLN A 69 -4.10 -2.10 -3.84
C GLN A 69 -4.49 -1.20 -5.02
N TYR A 70 -5.43 -0.30 -4.79
CA TYR A 70 -5.70 0.83 -5.66
C TYR A 70 -5.09 2.08 -5.04
N CYS A 71 -4.28 2.82 -5.80
CA CYS A 71 -3.59 4.00 -5.29
C CYS A 71 -3.52 5.08 -6.38
N ARG A 72 -3.90 6.29 -6.01
CA ARG A 72 -3.65 7.50 -6.79
C ARG A 72 -3.03 8.52 -5.85
N ALA A 73 -1.82 8.95 -6.17
CA ALA A 73 -1.09 9.92 -5.39
C ALA A 73 -0.42 10.94 -6.31
N ASP A 74 -0.33 12.18 -5.82
CA ASP A 74 0.59 13.18 -6.32
C ASP A 74 1.77 13.30 -5.34
N LEU A 75 2.90 12.73 -5.73
CA LEU A 75 4.16 12.75 -5.00
C LEU A 75 4.88 14.10 -5.06
N ARG A 76 4.39 15.04 -5.89
CA ARG A 76 4.96 16.34 -6.22
C ARG A 76 6.40 16.30 -6.74
N GLY A 77 6.68 17.14 -7.73
CA GLY A 77 8.01 17.22 -8.36
C GLY A 77 8.38 16.03 -9.25
N GLN A 78 7.41 15.23 -9.67
CA GLN A 78 7.59 14.17 -10.67
C GLN A 78 6.94 14.56 -12.00
N SER A 79 7.54 14.16 -13.11
CA SER A 79 6.97 14.38 -14.43
C SER A 79 5.82 13.41 -14.73
N PRO A 80 4.90 13.75 -15.64
CA PRO A 80 3.85 12.82 -16.08
C PRO A 80 4.41 11.49 -16.60
N GLU A 81 5.49 11.56 -17.38
CA GLU A 81 6.21 10.39 -17.91
C GLU A 81 6.66 9.44 -16.79
N TRP A 82 7.15 10.00 -15.69
CA TRP A 82 7.60 9.23 -14.53
C TRP A 82 6.44 8.50 -13.87
N TYR A 83 5.27 9.14 -13.72
CA TYR A 83 4.09 8.46 -13.17
C TYR A 83 3.66 7.27 -14.04
N CYS A 84 3.67 7.44 -15.36
CA CYS A 84 3.33 6.38 -16.30
C CYS A 84 4.30 5.20 -16.23
N LYS A 85 5.60 5.46 -16.08
CA LYS A 85 6.64 4.43 -16.17
C LYS A 85 7.10 3.83 -14.84
N VAL A 86 7.03 4.58 -13.74
CA VAL A 86 7.71 4.21 -12.48
C VAL A 86 6.74 4.00 -11.33
N PHE A 87 5.70 4.84 -11.21
CA PHE A 87 4.81 4.80 -10.05
C PHE A 87 4.13 3.44 -9.87
N GLY A 88 3.70 2.80 -10.96
CA GLY A 88 3.12 1.45 -10.92
C GLY A 88 4.07 0.40 -10.33
N HIS A 89 5.36 0.46 -10.68
CA HIS A 89 6.37 -0.43 -10.10
C HIS A 89 6.56 -0.20 -8.61
N LEU A 90 6.53 1.05 -8.14
CA LEU A 90 6.61 1.35 -6.70
C LEU A 90 5.43 0.75 -5.92
N CYS A 91 4.21 0.84 -6.47
CA CYS A 91 3.04 0.20 -5.88
C CYS A 91 3.20 -1.32 -5.82
N ALA A 92 3.68 -1.95 -6.90
CA ALA A 92 3.91 -3.40 -6.95
C ALA A 92 4.97 -3.86 -5.93
N VAL A 93 6.07 -3.10 -5.79
CA VAL A 93 7.12 -3.37 -4.79
C VAL A 93 6.58 -3.31 -3.37
N GLU A 94 5.72 -2.33 -3.06
CA GLU A 94 5.12 -2.22 -1.72
C GLU A 94 4.21 -3.42 -1.41
N VAL A 95 3.36 -3.84 -2.36
CA VAL A 95 2.53 -5.04 -2.21
C VAL A 95 3.39 -6.30 -2.05
N ALA A 96 4.46 -6.43 -2.83
CA ALA A 96 5.39 -7.55 -2.72
C ALA A 96 6.12 -7.56 -1.37
N ARG A 97 6.45 -6.39 -0.82
CA ARG A 97 7.05 -6.25 0.52
C ARG A 97 6.09 -6.68 1.62
N ILE A 98 4.82 -6.29 1.53
CA ILE A 98 3.78 -6.76 2.46
C ILE A 98 3.69 -8.29 2.40
N ARG A 99 3.60 -8.89 1.21
CA ARG A 99 3.62 -10.35 1.04
C ARG A 99 4.85 -10.98 1.68
N GLY A 100 6.03 -10.41 1.47
CA GLY A 100 7.30 -10.92 2.01
C GLY A 100 7.49 -10.75 3.52
N SER A 101 6.67 -9.91 4.18
CA SER A 101 6.70 -9.77 5.64
C SER A 101 6.05 -10.94 6.39
N PHE A 102 5.28 -11.79 5.69
CA PHE A 102 4.71 -13.00 6.25
C PHE A 102 5.66 -14.17 6.04
N PRO A 103 5.81 -15.07 7.02
CA PRO A 103 6.56 -16.30 6.83
C PRO A 103 5.94 -17.13 5.70
N VAL A 104 6.78 -17.80 4.91
CA VAL A 104 6.28 -18.76 3.91
C VAL A 104 5.59 -19.89 4.69
N LEU A 105 4.28 -20.03 4.52
CA LEU A 105 3.58 -21.24 4.94
C LEU A 105 4.19 -22.38 4.11
N SER A 106 5.11 -23.15 4.71
CA SER A 106 5.49 -24.44 4.16
C SER A 106 4.20 -25.23 4.07
N ALA A 107 3.72 -25.50 2.86
CA ALA A 107 2.64 -26.45 2.68
C ALA A 107 3.11 -27.73 3.37
N ARG A 108 2.45 -28.11 4.47
CA ARG A 108 2.47 -29.49 4.92
C ARG A 108 1.88 -30.26 3.76
N GLU A 109 2.74 -30.82 2.93
CA GLU A 109 2.37 -31.91 2.04
C GLU A 109 1.76 -32.98 2.96
N THR A 110 0.44 -33.07 2.93
CA THR A 110 -0.27 -34.23 3.46
C THR A 110 0.18 -35.42 2.63
N GLU A 111 1.24 -36.08 3.10
CA GLU A 111 1.50 -37.48 2.80
C GLU A 111 0.32 -38.29 3.36
N THR A 112 -0.77 -38.38 2.59
CA THR A 112 -1.71 -39.48 2.72
C THR A 112 -1.14 -40.64 1.92
N LYS A 113 -0.27 -41.42 2.57
CA LYS A 113 -0.03 -42.81 2.15
C LYS A 113 -1.24 -43.62 2.61
N LEU A 114 -2.03 -44.06 1.64
CA LEU A 114 -2.87 -45.27 1.73
C LEU A 114 -2.08 -46.42 1.11
#